data_AF-A0A8S3RIF4-F1
#
_entry.id   AF-A0A8S3RIF4-F1
#
_cell.length_a   1.000
_cell.length_b   1.000
_cell.length_c   1.000
_cell.angle_alpha   90.00
_cell.angle_beta   90.00
_cell.angle_gamma   90.00
#
_symmetry.space_group_name_H-M   'P 1'
#
loop_
_entity.id
_entity.type
_entity.pdbx_description
1 polymer ?
#
loop_
_entity_poly.entity_id
_entity_poly.type
_entity_poly.pdbx_seq_one_letter_code
_entity_poly.pdbx_strand_id
1 'polypeptide(L)'
;MDDEEYEYDIGLQKRNSCDNKVDARGKQLLQLCITLKLRILNGRMLGDSNGNFTCFKPNGTSVVDYIIMSEDLIQHTLNCKVSNFIPCFSDCHCKVSCMLLASYCPVFINKNESTQNFPGKFKWTDCSKEKFQDALCHPSCKLDINAFLTNNYQDKSNINSAATDLQNIIIKAAKMSLKFKSNKYKKKTINKKKWYDQDLYNKRRELNIKAKHMSENPYNINIRNNYFKHYREFKKLKKYKRKEFKSKIVKQLDNLLTKNPKEYWNLVNKLKGETEETRDTPETSINNSTWTKYFQDLNSLSDTNKSKINLLNNMLVDLEKENMSNVLDYKVTNQEIFKAITNLKPGKACAKWTLFLMSAEYEDCLNGALLFNMMELRKFTTVLWTTEGE
;
A
#
# COMPACT_ATOMS: atom_id res chain seq x y z
N MET A 1 -22.09 -55.84 -24.27
CA MET A 1 -21.48 -54.58 -23.82
C MET A 1 -21.57 -54.65 -22.34
N ASP A 2 -20.46 -55.07 -21.78
CA ASP A 2 -20.32 -55.52 -20.41
C ASP A 2 -20.70 -54.40 -19.44
N ASP A 3 -21.50 -54.76 -18.44
CA ASP A 3 -21.70 -53.96 -17.24
C ASP A 3 -20.35 -53.82 -16.56
N GLU A 4 -19.57 -52.81 -16.99
CA GLU A 4 -18.37 -52.39 -16.28
C GLU A 4 -18.75 -52.12 -14.82
N GLU A 5 -18.14 -52.91 -13.96
CA GLU A 5 -18.29 -53.00 -12.53
C GLU A 5 -18.23 -51.59 -11.92
N TYR A 6 -19.39 -50.99 -11.64
CA TYR A 6 -19.47 -49.73 -10.94
C TYR A 6 -18.91 -49.95 -9.53
N GLU A 7 -17.64 -49.61 -9.35
CA GLU A 7 -16.96 -49.69 -8.07
C GLU A 7 -17.69 -48.78 -7.07
N TYR A 8 -18.27 -49.38 -6.04
CA TYR A 8 -19.02 -48.63 -5.02
C TYR A 8 -18.07 -47.67 -4.29
N ASP A 9 -18.27 -46.37 -4.53
CA ASP A 9 -17.63 -45.31 -3.77
C ASP A 9 -17.75 -45.53 -2.24
N ILE A 10 -16.82 -44.94 -1.48
CA ILE A 10 -16.86 -44.87 -0.02
C ILE A 10 -18.21 -44.32 0.45
N GLY A 11 -18.87 -45.11 1.29
CA GLY A 11 -20.16 -44.79 1.86
C GLY A 11 -20.09 -43.56 2.78
N LEU A 12 -20.56 -42.42 2.30
CA LEU A 12 -20.77 -41.24 3.13
C LEU A 12 -22.15 -41.26 3.80
N GLN A 13 -22.26 -40.56 4.92
CA GLN A 13 -23.57 -40.32 5.53
C GLN A 13 -24.55 -39.70 4.51
N LYS A 14 -25.82 -40.09 4.65
CA LYS A 14 -26.92 -39.52 3.88
C LYS A 14 -26.89 -37.99 4.04
N ARG A 15 -26.98 -37.28 2.90
CA ARG A 15 -27.02 -35.82 2.90
C ARG A 15 -28.31 -35.35 3.56
N ASN A 16 -28.16 -34.56 4.62
CA ASN A 16 -29.26 -33.79 5.17
C ASN A 16 -29.41 -32.46 4.42
N SER A 17 -30.62 -31.99 4.23
CA SER A 17 -30.85 -30.66 3.68
C SER A 17 -32.17 -30.10 4.20
N CYS A 18 -32.16 -28.83 4.57
CA CYS A 18 -33.37 -28.07 4.85
C CYS A 18 -34.14 -27.70 3.56
N ASP A 19 -33.49 -27.77 2.40
CA ASP A 19 -34.12 -27.57 1.10
C ASP A 19 -34.45 -28.93 0.46
N ASN A 20 -35.73 -29.29 0.52
CA ASN A 20 -36.23 -30.57 0.01
C ASN A 20 -36.59 -30.54 -1.47
N LYS A 21 -36.39 -29.41 -2.16
CA LYS A 21 -36.75 -29.26 -3.58
C LYS A 21 -35.50 -29.34 -4.45
N VAL A 22 -35.61 -30.08 -5.54
CA VAL A 22 -34.55 -30.18 -6.56
C VAL A 22 -35.15 -29.75 -7.90
N ASP A 23 -34.57 -28.72 -8.50
CA ASP A 23 -34.97 -28.25 -9.83
C ASP A 23 -34.24 -29.02 -10.95
N ALA A 24 -34.57 -28.74 -12.21
CA ALA A 24 -33.93 -29.40 -13.36
C ALA A 24 -32.41 -29.21 -13.38
N ARG A 25 -31.90 -28.06 -12.95
CA ARG A 25 -30.45 -27.78 -12.87
C ARG A 25 -29.80 -28.55 -11.73
N GLY A 26 -30.49 -28.71 -10.61
CA GLY A 26 -30.08 -29.56 -9.50
C GLY A 26 -29.92 -31.01 -9.94
N LYS A 27 -30.83 -31.52 -10.78
CA LYS A 27 -30.70 -32.87 -11.37
C LYS A 27 -29.46 -32.99 -12.28
N GLN A 28 -29.20 -31.97 -13.10
CA GLN A 28 -27.99 -31.93 -13.94
C GLN A 28 -26.71 -31.88 -13.10
N LEU A 29 -26.69 -31.08 -12.02
CA LEU A 29 -25.57 -31.02 -11.09
C LEU A 29 -25.34 -32.36 -10.39
N LEU A 30 -26.42 -33.06 -9.99
CA LEU A 30 -26.31 -34.41 -9.43
C LEU A 30 -25.72 -35.38 -10.45
N GLN A 31 -26.17 -35.33 -11.70
CA GLN A 31 -25.61 -36.18 -12.76
C GLN A 31 -24.12 -35.91 -12.98
N LEU A 32 -23.72 -34.63 -13.00
CA LEU A 32 -22.31 -34.24 -13.09
C LEU A 32 -21.50 -34.81 -11.91
N CYS A 33 -22.03 -34.69 -10.69
CA CYS A 33 -21.37 -35.22 -9.50
C CYS A 33 -21.23 -36.74 -9.54
N ILE A 34 -22.25 -37.47 -9.99
CA ILE A 34 -22.21 -38.92 -10.14
C ILE A 34 -21.16 -39.31 -11.20
N THR A 35 -21.18 -38.65 -12.36
CA THR A 35 -20.29 -38.96 -13.49
C THR A 35 -18.81 -38.73 -13.14
N LEU A 36 -18.52 -37.69 -12.37
CA LEU A 36 -17.14 -37.29 -12.01
C LEU A 36 -16.69 -37.79 -10.64
N LYS A 37 -17.43 -38.71 -10.00
CA LYS A 37 -17.16 -39.17 -8.62
C LYS A 37 -16.97 -38.01 -7.62
N LEU A 38 -17.77 -36.96 -7.77
CA LEU A 38 -17.77 -35.79 -6.88
C LEU A 38 -18.88 -35.91 -5.83
N ARG A 39 -18.62 -35.35 -4.65
CA ARG A 39 -19.56 -35.35 -3.52
C ARG A 39 -19.87 -33.93 -3.08
N ILE A 40 -21.15 -33.66 -2.89
CA ILE A 40 -21.64 -32.44 -2.24
C ILE A 40 -21.45 -32.61 -0.73
N LEU A 41 -20.70 -31.70 -0.09
CA LEU A 41 -20.36 -31.79 1.34
C LEU A 41 -21.38 -31.09 2.25
N ASN A 42 -22.16 -30.13 1.73
CA ASN A 42 -23.24 -29.48 2.49
C ASN A 42 -24.22 -30.55 3.01
N GLY A 43 -24.49 -30.56 4.32
CA GLY A 43 -25.37 -31.57 4.91
C GLY A 43 -24.74 -32.93 5.21
N ARG A 44 -23.42 -33.12 4.98
CA ARG A 44 -22.71 -34.40 5.20
C ARG A 44 -21.54 -34.32 6.18
N MET A 45 -21.08 -33.11 6.49
CA MET A 45 -19.87 -32.89 7.29
C MET A 45 -20.20 -32.23 8.62
N LEU A 46 -19.29 -32.41 9.59
CA LEU A 46 -19.30 -31.66 10.84
C LEU A 46 -19.31 -30.16 10.52
N GLY A 47 -20.17 -29.41 11.20
CA GLY A 47 -20.37 -27.96 10.99
C GLY A 47 -21.61 -27.59 10.16
N ASP A 48 -22.18 -28.54 9.40
CA ASP A 48 -23.42 -28.36 8.64
C ASP A 48 -24.22 -29.67 8.55
N SER A 49 -24.26 -30.45 9.63
CA SER A 49 -24.96 -31.74 9.69
C SER A 49 -26.45 -31.67 9.36
N ASN A 50 -27.08 -30.50 9.52
CA ASN A 50 -28.50 -30.27 9.25
C ASN A 50 -28.74 -29.80 7.81
N GLY A 51 -27.69 -29.48 7.05
CA GLY A 51 -27.78 -28.97 5.68
C GLY A 51 -28.53 -27.65 5.59
N ASN A 52 -27.99 -26.61 6.22
CA ASN A 52 -28.62 -25.31 6.36
C ASN A 52 -28.79 -24.58 5.01
N PHE A 53 -29.77 -23.68 4.94
CA PHE A 53 -29.96 -22.80 3.78
C PHE A 53 -28.73 -21.92 3.56
N THR A 54 -28.32 -21.80 2.29
CA THR A 54 -27.19 -20.93 1.90
C THR A 54 -27.66 -19.61 1.33
N CYS A 55 -28.94 -19.49 0.98
CA CYS A 55 -29.51 -18.28 0.42
C CYS A 55 -30.88 -17.96 1.03
N PHE A 56 -31.07 -16.69 1.39
CA PHE A 56 -32.29 -16.11 1.93
C PHE A 56 -32.75 -14.99 1.00
N LYS A 57 -33.90 -15.16 0.36
CA LYS A 57 -34.54 -14.16 -0.50
C LYS A 57 -35.88 -13.74 0.11
N PRO A 58 -36.46 -12.60 -0.30
CA PRO A 58 -37.79 -12.20 0.18
C PRO A 58 -38.87 -13.27 -0.02
N ASN A 59 -38.79 -14.01 -1.13
CA ASN A 59 -39.81 -14.98 -1.54
C ASN A 59 -39.47 -16.43 -1.14
N GLY A 60 -38.31 -16.70 -0.54
CA GLY A 60 -37.85 -18.07 -0.40
C GLY A 60 -36.52 -18.21 0.32
N THR A 61 -36.23 -19.42 0.74
CA THR A 61 -34.90 -19.85 1.20
C THR A 61 -34.50 -21.04 0.35
N SER A 62 -33.21 -21.16 0.04
CA SER A 62 -32.73 -22.23 -0.83
C SER A 62 -31.27 -22.59 -0.50
N VAL A 63 -30.88 -23.80 -0.86
CA VAL A 63 -29.47 -24.22 -0.87
C VAL A 63 -28.97 -24.12 -2.31
N VAL A 64 -28.15 -23.12 -2.61
CA VAL A 64 -27.65 -22.84 -3.97
C VAL A 64 -26.14 -22.67 -4.05
N ASP A 65 -25.46 -22.62 -2.90
CA ASP A 65 -24.01 -22.50 -2.80
C ASP A 65 -23.45 -23.80 -2.21
N TYR A 66 -22.74 -24.58 -3.03
CA TYR A 66 -22.30 -25.92 -2.65
C TYR A 66 -20.78 -25.98 -2.51
N ILE A 67 -20.32 -26.75 -1.52
CA ILE A 67 -18.96 -27.29 -1.52
C ILE A 67 -19.04 -28.66 -2.17
N ILE A 68 -18.34 -28.82 -3.29
CA ILE A 68 -18.26 -30.05 -4.06
C ILE A 68 -16.79 -30.47 -4.10
N MET A 69 -16.53 -31.74 -3.88
CA MET A 69 -15.17 -32.26 -3.72
C MET A 69 -15.05 -33.65 -4.33
N SER A 70 -13.86 -33.99 -4.85
CA SER A 70 -13.55 -35.37 -5.23
C SER A 70 -13.47 -36.25 -4.00
N GLU A 71 -13.78 -37.52 -4.17
CA GLU A 71 -13.75 -38.53 -3.11
C GLU A 71 -12.43 -38.54 -2.32
N ASP A 72 -11.29 -38.47 -3.01
CA ASP A 72 -9.95 -38.54 -2.42
C ASP A 72 -9.65 -37.42 -1.41
N LEU A 73 -10.29 -36.26 -1.55
CA LEU A 73 -10.06 -35.10 -0.70
C LEU A 73 -10.99 -35.06 0.52
N ILE A 74 -12.02 -35.91 0.55
CA ILE A 74 -13.01 -35.91 1.62
C ILE A 74 -12.37 -36.37 2.95
N GLN A 75 -11.48 -37.36 2.89
CA GLN A 75 -10.71 -37.83 4.05
C GLN A 75 -9.82 -36.73 4.66
N HIS A 76 -9.44 -35.72 3.86
CA HIS A 76 -8.66 -34.58 4.31
C HIS A 76 -9.54 -33.39 4.72
N THR A 77 -10.86 -33.52 4.68
CA THR A 77 -11.79 -32.47 5.09
C THR A 77 -12.12 -32.57 6.57
N LEU A 78 -11.81 -31.52 7.32
CA LEU A 78 -12.04 -31.48 8.78
C LEU A 78 -13.44 -30.95 9.13
N ASN A 79 -13.93 -29.97 8.38
CA ASN A 79 -15.15 -29.25 8.72
C ASN A 79 -15.72 -28.56 7.48
N CYS A 80 -17.05 -28.61 7.31
CA CYS A 80 -17.77 -27.75 6.38
C CYS A 80 -18.91 -27.06 7.13
N LYS A 81 -19.00 -25.75 7.00
CA LYS A 81 -19.98 -24.94 7.72
C LYS A 81 -20.63 -23.92 6.81
N VAL A 82 -21.95 -23.81 6.94
CA VAL A 82 -22.73 -22.65 6.49
C VAL A 82 -22.82 -21.68 7.68
N SER A 83 -22.28 -20.48 7.51
CA SER A 83 -22.36 -19.44 8.55
C SER A 83 -23.74 -18.78 8.55
N ASN A 84 -24.12 -18.21 9.69
CA ASN A 84 -25.31 -17.35 9.76
C ASN A 84 -25.23 -16.23 8.71
N PHE A 85 -26.39 -15.79 8.23
CA PHE A 85 -26.45 -14.73 7.24
C PHE A 85 -25.89 -13.42 7.81
N ILE A 86 -24.93 -12.83 7.09
CA ILE A 86 -24.29 -11.57 7.45
C ILE A 86 -24.56 -10.54 6.34
N PRO A 87 -25.44 -9.55 6.59
CA PRO A 87 -25.83 -8.52 5.60
C PRO A 87 -24.69 -7.64 5.08
N CYS A 88 -23.51 -7.76 5.68
CA CYS A 88 -22.32 -6.99 5.36
C CYS A 88 -21.54 -7.58 4.17
N PHE A 89 -21.70 -8.88 3.93
CA PHE A 89 -20.94 -9.61 2.91
C PHE A 89 -21.79 -9.99 1.71
N SER A 90 -23.11 -10.13 1.90
CA SER A 90 -24.05 -10.43 0.81
C SER A 90 -25.42 -9.82 1.09
N ASP A 91 -26.23 -9.71 0.04
CA ASP A 91 -27.63 -9.30 0.11
C ASP A 91 -28.59 -10.47 0.34
N CYS A 92 -28.18 -11.70 -0.01
CA CYS A 92 -28.99 -12.89 0.17
C CYS A 92 -28.21 -14.18 0.46
N HIS A 93 -26.88 -14.23 0.26
CA HIS A 93 -26.08 -15.45 0.46
C HIS A 93 -25.40 -15.52 1.83
N CYS A 94 -25.30 -16.73 2.36
CA CYS A 94 -24.52 -17.08 3.52
C CYS A 94 -23.11 -17.47 3.10
N LYS A 95 -22.14 -17.22 3.98
CA LYS A 95 -20.78 -17.72 3.77
C LYS A 95 -20.78 -19.23 3.97
N VAL A 96 -20.33 -19.96 2.96
CA VAL A 96 -19.99 -21.37 3.07
C VAL A 96 -18.47 -21.49 3.23
N SER A 97 -18.02 -22.32 4.16
CA SER A 97 -16.59 -22.49 4.47
C SER A 97 -16.24 -23.97 4.64
N CYS A 98 -15.11 -24.37 4.07
CA CYS A 98 -14.51 -25.69 4.19
C CYS A 98 -13.14 -25.55 4.85
N MET A 99 -12.77 -26.50 5.70
CA MET A 99 -11.43 -26.62 6.26
C MET A 99 -10.80 -27.92 5.79
N LEU A 100 -9.66 -27.80 5.12
CA LEU A 100 -8.88 -28.92 4.61
C LEU A 100 -7.60 -29.06 5.42
N LEU A 101 -7.25 -30.30 5.75
CA LEU A 101 -5.94 -30.67 6.23
C LEU A 101 -5.02 -30.82 5.02
N ALA A 102 -3.98 -30.00 4.95
CA ALA A 102 -2.98 -30.08 3.90
C ALA A 102 -1.59 -30.07 4.49
N SER A 103 -0.76 -31.01 4.07
CA SER A 103 0.68 -30.98 4.33
C SER A 103 1.30 -29.95 3.41
N TYR A 104 1.56 -28.76 3.94
CA TYR A 104 2.24 -27.71 3.20
C TYR A 104 3.72 -28.09 3.07
N CYS A 105 4.16 -28.47 1.87
CA CYS A 105 5.58 -28.42 1.52
C CYS A 105 5.88 -26.98 1.10
N PRO A 106 6.58 -26.18 1.92
CA PRO A 106 7.16 -24.95 1.41
C PRO A 106 8.12 -25.36 0.30
N VAL A 107 7.73 -25.12 -0.95
CA VAL A 107 8.72 -25.00 -2.01
C VAL A 107 9.55 -23.81 -1.60
N PHE A 108 10.70 -24.06 -0.97
CA PHE A 108 11.75 -23.08 -0.83
C PHE A 108 12.23 -22.79 -2.25
N ILE A 109 11.51 -21.90 -2.95
CA ILE A 109 12.13 -21.15 -4.03
C ILE A 109 13.33 -20.53 -3.33
N ASN A 110 14.54 -20.91 -3.75
CA ASN A 110 15.78 -20.28 -3.34
C ASN A 110 15.71 -18.80 -3.72
N LYS A 111 15.00 -18.01 -2.91
CA LYS A 111 15.11 -16.57 -2.86
C LYS A 111 16.42 -16.29 -2.14
N ASN A 112 17.52 -16.56 -2.83
CA ASN A 112 18.82 -15.98 -2.48
C ASN A 112 18.77 -14.44 -2.59
N GLU A 113 17.71 -13.88 -3.16
CA GLU A 113 17.35 -12.48 -3.02
C GLU A 113 16.53 -12.26 -1.74
N SER A 114 17.22 -12.33 -0.59
CA SER A 114 16.81 -11.56 0.57
C SER A 114 16.85 -10.09 0.15
N THR A 115 15.70 -9.49 -0.14
CA THR A 115 15.59 -8.03 -0.14
C THR A 115 16.01 -7.60 1.26
N GLN A 116 17.22 -7.04 1.39
CA GLN A 116 17.69 -6.57 2.68
C GLN A 116 16.65 -5.62 3.24
N ASN A 117 16.17 -5.89 4.46
CA ASN A 117 15.28 -4.97 5.14
C ASN A 117 15.93 -3.59 5.12
N PHE A 118 15.20 -2.60 4.62
CA PHE A 118 15.70 -1.23 4.57
C PHE A 118 16.23 -0.86 5.97
N PRO A 119 17.49 -0.41 6.09
CA PRO A 119 18.09 -0.15 7.39
C PRO A 119 17.22 0.85 8.14
N GLY A 120 16.77 0.48 9.34
CA GLY A 120 15.91 1.35 10.13
C GLY A 120 16.62 2.66 10.46
N LYS A 121 15.85 3.74 10.56
CA LYS A 121 16.40 5.10 10.69
C LYS A 121 16.80 5.38 12.14
N PHE A 122 17.97 5.99 12.35
CA PHE A 122 18.35 6.55 13.65
C PHE A 122 17.57 7.83 13.93
N LYS A 123 17.23 8.07 15.20
CA LYS A 123 16.56 9.29 15.66
C LYS A 123 17.58 10.24 16.28
N TRP A 124 17.74 11.42 15.67
CA TRP A 124 18.45 12.55 16.26
C TRP A 124 17.51 13.32 17.20
N THR A 125 18.00 13.60 18.40
CA THR A 125 17.41 14.45 19.44
C THR A 125 18.39 15.56 19.79
N ASP A 126 17.98 16.52 20.62
CA ASP A 126 18.81 17.69 20.95
C ASP A 126 20.20 17.29 21.49
N CYS A 127 20.28 16.28 22.36
CA CYS A 127 21.58 15.77 22.87
C CYS A 127 22.24 14.68 22.00
N SER A 128 21.76 14.41 20.78
CA SER A 128 22.31 13.34 19.93
C SER A 128 23.65 13.72 19.31
N LYS A 129 23.89 15.02 19.11
CA LYS A 129 25.13 15.54 18.55
C LYS A 129 26.32 15.22 19.45
N GLU A 130 26.23 15.61 20.72
CA GLU A 130 27.29 15.43 21.71
C GLU A 130 27.56 13.93 21.91
N LYS A 131 26.51 13.13 22.05
CA LYS A 131 26.62 11.68 22.21
C LYS A 131 27.26 10.98 21.02
N PHE A 132 26.98 11.45 19.81
CA PHE A 132 27.59 10.90 18.60
C PHE A 132 29.08 11.25 18.51
N GLN A 133 29.45 12.49 18.88
CA GLN A 133 30.84 12.91 18.97
C GLN A 133 31.60 12.11 20.04
N ASP A 134 30.99 11.90 21.21
CA ASP A 134 31.55 11.05 22.27
C ASP A 134 31.75 9.60 21.80
N ALA A 135 30.80 9.07 21.02
CA ALA A 135 30.89 7.72 20.46
C ALA A 135 31.98 7.58 19.38
N LEU A 136 32.25 8.63 18.59
CA LEU A 136 33.42 8.66 17.69
C LEU A 136 34.73 8.67 18.47
N CYS A 137 34.74 9.31 19.65
CA CYS A 137 35.89 9.34 20.54
C CYS A 137 36.12 8.03 21.32
N HIS A 138 35.18 7.08 21.26
CA HIS A 138 35.29 5.80 21.94
C HIS A 138 36.45 4.96 21.38
N PRO A 139 37.22 4.21 22.20
CA PRO A 139 38.41 3.46 21.75
C PRO A 139 38.15 2.57 20.54
N SER A 140 37.00 1.89 20.50
CA SER A 140 36.63 1.00 19.39
C SER A 140 36.40 1.73 18.06
N CYS A 141 35.88 2.97 18.07
CA CYS A 141 35.71 3.77 16.84
C CYS A 141 37.03 4.43 16.45
N LYS A 142 37.83 4.89 17.43
CA LYS A 142 39.17 5.45 17.18
C LYS A 142 40.10 4.46 16.50
N LEU A 143 40.06 3.17 16.89
CA LEU A 143 40.83 2.12 16.23
C LEU A 143 40.44 1.98 14.75
N ASP A 144 39.15 1.94 14.44
CA ASP A 144 38.67 1.84 13.06
C ASP A 144 39.01 3.11 12.24
N ILE A 145 38.92 4.29 12.86
CA ILE A 145 39.31 5.56 12.24
C ILE A 145 40.81 5.58 11.95
N ASN A 146 41.64 5.16 12.89
CA ASN A 146 43.08 5.09 12.68
C ASN A 146 43.42 4.09 11.58
N ALA A 147 42.80 2.91 11.56
CA ALA A 147 42.97 1.92 10.50
C ALA A 147 42.57 2.49 9.13
N PHE A 148 41.46 3.24 9.07
CA PHE A 148 41.02 3.93 7.87
C PHE A 148 42.05 4.97 7.39
N LEU A 149 42.62 5.77 8.30
CA LEU A 149 43.61 6.80 7.97
C LEU A 149 44.97 6.22 7.54
N THR A 150 45.34 5.04 8.04
CA THR A 150 46.59 4.36 7.69
C THR A 150 46.50 3.52 6.43
N ASN A 151 45.28 3.17 5.99
CA ASN A 151 45.07 2.40 4.77
C ASN A 151 45.30 3.27 3.52
N ASN A 152 46.08 2.76 2.58
CA ASN A 152 46.38 3.47 1.33
C ASN A 152 45.36 3.10 0.23
N TYR A 153 44.41 3.98 -0.06
CA TYR A 153 43.35 3.79 -1.05
C TYR A 153 43.68 4.42 -2.43
N GLN A 154 44.88 4.18 -2.96
CA GLN A 154 45.38 4.84 -4.18
C GLN A 154 44.72 4.39 -5.50
N ASP A 155 44.05 3.23 -5.55
CA ASP A 155 43.44 2.70 -6.78
C ASP A 155 41.93 2.97 -6.89
N LYS A 156 41.42 3.16 -8.12
CA LYS A 156 39.98 3.38 -8.40
C LYS A 156 39.07 2.26 -7.89
N SER A 157 39.57 1.02 -7.78
CA SER A 157 38.82 -0.10 -7.17
C SER A 157 38.69 0.04 -5.65
N ASN A 158 39.61 0.77 -5.01
CA ASN A 158 39.69 0.92 -3.55
C ASN A 158 38.80 2.04 -3.01
N ILE A 159 38.25 2.90 -3.87
CA ILE A 159 37.31 3.97 -3.48
C ILE A 159 36.03 3.39 -2.87
N ASN A 160 35.52 2.30 -3.45
CA ASN A 160 34.33 1.62 -2.92
C ASN A 160 34.59 0.97 -1.56
N SER A 161 35.79 0.42 -1.37
CA SER A 161 36.24 -0.12 -0.08
C SER A 161 36.34 0.99 0.96
N ALA A 162 36.95 2.13 0.61
CA ALA A 162 37.03 3.30 1.48
C ALA A 162 35.64 3.83 1.88
N ALA A 163 34.70 3.92 0.93
CA ALA A 163 33.33 4.33 1.21
C ALA A 163 32.62 3.35 2.16
N THR A 164 32.85 2.05 1.99
CA THR A 164 32.29 1.00 2.84
C THR A 164 32.85 1.07 4.26
N ASP A 165 34.16 1.27 4.41
CA ASP A 165 34.82 1.38 5.71
C ASP A 165 34.36 2.63 6.47
N LEU A 166 34.28 3.77 5.78
CA LEU A 166 33.73 5.00 6.35
C LEU A 166 32.26 4.83 6.76
N GLN A 167 31.45 4.18 5.92
CA GLN A 167 30.06 3.88 6.23
C GLN A 167 29.95 3.00 7.49
N ASN A 168 30.80 2.00 7.63
CA ASN A 168 30.82 1.12 8.80
C ASN A 168 31.17 1.87 10.08
N ILE A 169 32.15 2.78 10.04
CA ILE A 169 32.52 3.65 11.18
C ILE A 169 31.33 4.51 11.60
N ILE A 170 30.68 5.18 10.64
CA ILE A 170 29.52 6.05 10.91
C ILE A 170 28.34 5.25 11.49
N ILE A 171 28.04 4.07 10.92
CA ILE A 171 26.96 3.22 11.41
C ILE A 171 27.28 2.69 12.81
N LYS A 172 28.54 2.33 13.10
CA LYS A 172 28.98 1.86 14.41
C LYS A 172 28.80 2.95 15.47
N ALA A 173 29.28 4.17 15.21
CA ALA A 173 29.07 5.32 16.08
C ALA A 173 27.57 5.62 16.29
N ALA A 174 26.77 5.52 15.23
CA ALA A 174 25.32 5.72 15.29
C ALA A 174 24.63 4.67 16.16
N LYS A 175 25.01 3.39 16.05
CA LYS A 175 24.46 2.30 16.87
C LYS A 175 24.79 2.46 18.36
N MET A 176 25.95 3.03 18.68
CA MET A 176 26.39 3.24 20.06
C MET A 176 25.70 4.42 20.74
N SER A 177 25.40 5.49 19.98
CA SER A 177 24.95 6.77 20.54
C SER A 177 23.49 7.11 20.28
N LEU A 178 22.91 6.65 19.17
CA LEU A 178 21.60 7.09 18.70
C LEU A 178 20.52 6.05 18.98
N LYS A 179 19.33 6.55 19.31
CA LYS A 179 18.15 5.68 19.47
C LYS A 179 17.67 5.21 18.11
N PHE A 180 17.50 3.91 17.96
CA PHE A 180 16.89 3.33 16.77
C PHE A 180 15.39 3.67 16.72
N LYS A 181 14.90 4.19 15.59
CA LYS A 181 13.47 4.40 15.42
C LYS A 181 12.82 3.04 15.22
N SER A 182 12.20 2.50 16.28
CA SER A 182 11.30 1.38 16.11
C SER A 182 10.19 1.83 15.15
N ASN A 183 10.03 1.14 14.04
CA ASN A 183 8.83 1.23 13.24
C ASN A 183 7.70 0.63 14.08
N LYS A 184 7.18 1.41 15.04
CA LYS A 184 5.87 1.13 15.60
C LYS A 184 4.93 1.25 14.41
N TYR A 185 4.51 0.11 13.87
CA TYR A 185 3.37 0.04 12.98
C TYR A 185 2.21 0.70 13.73
N LYS A 186 1.97 1.99 13.45
CA LYS A 186 0.70 2.60 13.82
C LYS A 186 -0.31 1.78 13.04
N LYS A 187 -1.14 1.00 13.76
CA LYS A 187 -2.33 0.40 13.14
C LYS A 187 -3.04 1.55 12.45
N LYS A 188 -3.00 1.59 11.11
CA LYS A 188 -3.75 2.57 10.33
C LYS A 188 -5.17 2.50 10.86
N THR A 189 -5.67 3.59 11.41
CA THR A 189 -7.09 3.68 11.75
C THR A 189 -7.81 3.48 10.44
N ILE A 190 -8.41 2.30 10.26
CA ILE A 190 -9.18 1.96 9.06
C ILE A 190 -10.11 3.14 8.84
N ASN A 191 -9.86 3.88 7.74
CA ASN A 191 -10.44 5.19 7.51
C ASN A 191 -11.95 4.97 7.37
N LYS A 192 -12.70 5.12 8.48
CA LYS A 192 -14.14 4.92 8.49
C LYS A 192 -14.70 5.90 7.49
N LYS A 193 -15.49 5.40 6.54
CA LYS A 193 -16.11 6.24 5.50
C LYS A 193 -16.75 7.45 6.19
N LYS A 194 -16.34 8.67 5.86
CA LYS A 194 -16.72 9.89 6.61
C LYS A 194 -18.22 10.18 6.62
N TRP A 195 -18.96 9.62 5.66
CA TRP A 195 -20.42 9.70 5.59
C TRP A 195 -21.14 8.63 6.42
N TYR A 196 -20.41 7.67 7.00
CA TYR A 196 -20.95 6.57 7.79
C TYR A 196 -20.96 6.99 9.27
N ASP A 197 -22.14 7.36 9.74
CA ASP A 197 -22.37 7.89 11.09
C ASP A 197 -22.84 6.81 12.09
N GLN A 198 -23.10 7.26 13.32
CA GLN A 198 -23.57 6.40 14.40
C GLN A 198 -24.97 5.83 14.12
N ASP A 199 -25.84 6.58 13.45
CA ASP A 199 -27.17 6.10 13.05
C ASP A 199 -27.08 4.88 12.13
N LEU A 200 -26.24 4.97 11.09
CA LEU A 200 -25.97 3.85 10.18
C LEU A 200 -25.31 2.67 10.90
N TYR A 201 -24.45 2.94 11.89
CA TYR A 201 -23.87 1.89 12.72
C TYR A 201 -24.95 1.16 13.54
N ASN A 202 -25.81 1.90 14.23
CA ASN A 202 -26.88 1.35 15.05
C ASN A 202 -27.89 0.56 14.21
N LYS A 203 -28.36 1.12 13.10
CA LYS A 203 -29.28 0.44 12.18
C LYS A 203 -28.66 -0.82 11.57
N ARG A 204 -27.35 -0.82 11.32
CA ARG A 204 -26.61 -2.02 10.88
C ARG A 204 -26.51 -3.08 11.96
N ARG A 205 -26.25 -2.70 13.22
CA ARG A 205 -26.24 -3.65 14.34
C ARG A 205 -27.61 -4.32 14.50
N GLU A 206 -28.67 -3.53 14.44
CA GLU A 206 -30.05 -4.03 14.48
C GLU A 206 -30.32 -5.04 13.35
N LEU A 207 -29.87 -4.72 12.12
CA LEU A 207 -29.98 -5.64 10.98
C LEU A 207 -29.22 -6.94 11.18
N ASN A 208 -28.02 -6.90 11.77
CA ASN A 208 -27.23 -8.10 12.02
C ASN A 208 -27.95 -9.02 13.03
N ILE A 209 -28.60 -8.45 14.05
CA ILE A 209 -29.40 -9.22 15.02
C ILE A 209 -30.59 -9.87 14.31
N LYS A 210 -31.33 -9.11 13.49
CA LYS A 210 -32.46 -9.66 12.72
C LYS A 210 -32.02 -10.71 11.70
N ALA A 211 -30.88 -10.54 11.06
CA ALA A 211 -30.31 -11.51 10.13
C ALA A 211 -29.93 -12.83 10.82
N LYS A 212 -29.36 -12.74 12.02
CA LYS A 212 -29.09 -13.91 12.87
C LYS A 212 -30.39 -14.63 13.23
N HIS A 213 -31.39 -13.89 13.71
CA HIS A 213 -32.69 -14.44 14.09
C HIS A 213 -33.43 -15.08 12.90
N MET A 214 -33.27 -14.53 11.69
CA MET A 214 -33.77 -15.11 10.44
C MET A 214 -33.04 -16.40 10.07
N SER A 215 -31.72 -16.46 10.28
CA SER A 215 -30.92 -17.66 10.02
C SER A 215 -31.30 -18.80 10.96
N GLU A 216 -31.59 -18.49 12.21
CA GLU A 216 -32.02 -19.45 13.25
C GLU A 216 -33.47 -19.92 13.04
N ASN A 217 -34.31 -19.11 12.37
CA ASN A 217 -35.74 -19.40 12.15
C ASN A 217 -36.09 -19.32 10.65
N PRO A 218 -35.50 -20.17 9.79
CA PRO A 218 -35.55 -19.99 8.34
C PRO A 218 -36.95 -20.16 7.74
N TYR A 219 -37.80 -20.96 8.37
CA TYR A 219 -39.18 -21.22 7.92
C TYR A 219 -40.18 -20.11 8.33
N ASN A 220 -39.79 -19.20 9.23
CA ASN A 220 -40.68 -18.16 9.73
C ASN A 220 -40.73 -16.97 8.75
N ILE A 221 -41.84 -16.90 8.01
CA ILE A 221 -42.08 -15.87 6.99
C ILE A 221 -42.11 -14.46 7.61
N ASN A 222 -42.66 -14.30 8.81
CA ASN A 222 -42.79 -13.00 9.47
C ASN A 222 -41.41 -12.43 9.87
N ILE A 223 -40.53 -13.26 10.42
CA ILE A 223 -39.15 -12.86 10.77
C ILE A 223 -38.39 -12.43 9.52
N ARG A 224 -38.52 -13.18 8.43
CA ARG A 224 -37.89 -12.86 7.15
C ARG A 224 -38.43 -11.57 6.54
N ASN A 225 -39.74 -11.39 6.51
CA ASN A 225 -40.38 -10.16 6.02
C ASN A 225 -39.95 -8.95 6.86
N ASN A 226 -39.88 -9.11 8.18
CA ASN A 226 -39.37 -8.09 9.08
C ASN A 226 -37.92 -7.71 8.75
N TYR A 227 -37.03 -8.70 8.54
CA TYR A 227 -35.65 -8.46 8.13
C TYR A 227 -35.58 -7.66 6.81
N PHE A 228 -36.27 -8.11 5.76
CA PHE A 228 -36.20 -7.44 4.45
C PHE A 228 -36.83 -6.04 4.46
N LYS A 229 -37.84 -5.80 5.30
CA LYS A 229 -38.37 -4.44 5.55
C LYS A 229 -37.27 -3.52 6.09
N HIS A 230 -36.60 -3.92 7.17
CA HIS A 230 -35.52 -3.13 7.78
C HIS A 230 -34.30 -3.00 6.85
N TYR A 231 -34.03 -4.02 6.03
CA TYR A 231 -32.94 -3.99 5.07
C TYR A 231 -33.17 -2.91 3.99
N ARG A 232 -34.41 -2.79 3.49
CA ARG A 232 -34.80 -1.72 2.56
C ARG A 232 -34.68 -0.34 3.20
N GLU A 233 -35.13 -0.18 4.45
CA GLU A 233 -34.97 1.06 5.22
C GLU A 233 -33.50 1.44 5.36
N PHE A 234 -32.64 0.50 5.74
CA PHE A 234 -31.20 0.73 5.84
C PHE A 234 -30.57 1.10 4.50
N LYS A 235 -30.94 0.44 3.39
CA LYS A 235 -30.46 0.83 2.05
C LYS A 235 -30.87 2.26 1.68
N LYS A 236 -32.11 2.65 2.00
CA LYS A 236 -32.61 4.02 1.80
C LYS A 236 -31.81 5.02 2.65
N LEU A 237 -31.63 4.76 3.95
CA LEU A 237 -30.86 5.61 4.85
C LEU A 237 -29.40 5.75 4.41
N LYS A 238 -28.76 4.65 4.03
CA LYS A 238 -27.38 4.62 3.51
C LYS A 238 -27.23 5.49 2.26
N LYS A 239 -28.19 5.41 1.32
CA LYS A 239 -28.22 6.24 0.11
C LYS A 239 -28.41 7.72 0.46
N TYR A 240 -29.33 8.01 1.38
CA TYR A 240 -29.62 9.36 1.87
C TYR A 240 -28.37 10.00 2.51
N LYS A 241 -27.77 9.38 3.53
CA LYS A 241 -26.59 9.91 4.24
C LYS A 241 -25.39 10.11 3.31
N ARG A 242 -25.20 9.22 2.32
CA ARG A 242 -24.16 9.41 1.28
C ARG A 242 -24.44 10.65 0.41
N LYS A 243 -25.69 10.86 -0.01
CA LYS A 243 -26.09 12.04 -0.81
C LYS A 243 -25.97 13.33 0.01
N GLU A 244 -26.44 13.32 1.24
CA GLU A 244 -26.35 14.43 2.19
C GLU A 244 -24.89 14.84 2.43
N PHE A 245 -24.01 13.88 2.71
CA PHE A 245 -22.58 14.15 2.87
C PHE A 245 -21.97 14.77 1.60
N LYS A 246 -22.26 14.22 0.41
CA LYS A 246 -21.76 14.77 -0.86
C LYS A 246 -22.24 16.23 -1.04
N SER A 247 -23.53 16.48 -0.80
CA SER A 247 -24.12 17.83 -0.90
C SER A 247 -23.44 18.81 0.06
N LYS A 248 -23.24 18.40 1.32
CA LYS A 248 -22.55 19.21 2.34
C LYS A 248 -21.11 19.54 1.94
N ILE A 249 -20.36 18.56 1.42
CA ILE A 249 -18.98 18.76 0.96
C ILE A 249 -18.92 19.72 -0.23
N VAL A 250 -19.80 19.57 -1.22
CA VAL A 250 -19.85 20.48 -2.39
C VAL A 250 -20.12 21.91 -1.94
N LYS A 251 -21.14 22.14 -1.10
CA LYS A 251 -21.42 23.47 -0.54
C LYS A 251 -20.25 24.06 0.25
N GLN A 252 -19.53 23.23 1.00
CA GLN A 252 -18.33 23.66 1.72
C GLN A 252 -17.21 24.06 0.77
N LEU A 253 -16.98 23.29 -0.30
CA LEU A 253 -15.97 23.61 -1.31
C LEU A 253 -16.30 24.91 -2.05
N ASP A 254 -17.55 25.12 -2.47
CA ASP A 254 -17.99 26.33 -3.16
C ASP A 254 -17.80 27.58 -2.28
N ASN A 255 -18.14 27.48 -0.99
CA ASN A 255 -17.96 28.57 -0.02
C ASN A 255 -16.47 28.87 0.28
N LEU A 256 -15.61 27.84 0.33
CA LEU A 256 -14.19 28.01 0.62
C LEU A 256 -13.41 28.54 -0.59
N LEU A 257 -13.85 28.23 -1.82
CA LEU A 257 -13.20 28.68 -3.04
C LEU A 257 -13.10 30.22 -3.10
N THR A 258 -14.17 30.92 -2.72
CA THR A 258 -14.24 32.39 -2.77
C THR A 258 -13.65 33.05 -1.51
N LYS A 259 -13.75 32.41 -0.34
CA LYS A 259 -13.36 33.03 0.94
C LYS A 259 -11.96 32.66 1.43
N ASN A 260 -11.52 31.43 1.23
CA ASN A 260 -10.24 30.93 1.75
C ASN A 260 -9.67 29.77 0.91
N PRO A 261 -8.90 30.08 -0.15
CA PRO A 261 -8.33 29.08 -1.05
C PRO A 261 -7.40 28.07 -0.34
N LYS A 262 -6.77 28.43 0.78
CA LYS A 262 -5.89 27.53 1.53
C LYS A 262 -6.69 26.42 2.22
N GLU A 263 -7.79 26.79 2.88
CA GLU A 263 -8.70 25.81 3.51
C GLU A 263 -9.43 24.94 2.48
N TYR A 264 -9.72 25.49 1.29
CA TYR A 264 -10.22 24.70 0.17
C TYR A 264 -9.27 23.53 -0.16
N TRP A 265 -7.98 23.82 -0.38
CA TRP A 265 -7.00 22.78 -0.69
C TRP A 265 -6.78 21.81 0.47
N ASN A 266 -6.84 22.28 1.72
CA ASN A 266 -6.83 21.39 2.90
C ASN A 266 -7.99 20.39 2.86
N LEU A 267 -9.21 20.86 2.57
CA LEU A 267 -10.39 20.00 2.47
C LEU A 267 -10.29 19.02 1.30
N VAL A 268 -9.84 19.48 0.13
CA VAL A 268 -9.63 18.63 -1.05
C VAL A 268 -8.60 17.54 -0.76
N ASN A 269 -7.46 17.88 -0.16
CA ASN A 269 -6.42 16.91 0.22
C ASN A 269 -6.97 15.91 1.25
N LYS A 270 -7.76 16.39 2.22
CA LYS A 270 -8.43 15.53 3.19
C LYS A 270 -9.43 14.57 2.52
N LEU A 271 -10.10 14.98 1.44
CA LEU A 271 -11.10 14.19 0.71
C LEU A 271 -10.49 13.18 -0.27
N LYS A 272 -9.40 13.56 -0.94
CA LYS A 272 -8.54 12.62 -1.69
C LYS A 272 -8.04 11.49 -0.79
N GLY A 273 -7.99 11.76 0.52
CA GLY A 273 -7.45 10.85 1.51
C GLY A 273 -5.94 10.95 1.51
N GLU A 274 -5.31 10.42 2.54
CA GLU A 274 -3.90 10.02 2.48
C GLU A 274 -3.76 8.87 1.47
N THR A 275 -4.05 9.11 0.19
CA THR A 275 -3.50 8.33 -0.91
C THR A 275 -2.05 8.76 -1.08
N GLU A 276 -1.23 8.50 -0.05
CA GLU A 276 0.19 8.23 -0.27
C GLU A 276 0.39 6.94 -1.10
N GLU A 277 -0.69 6.21 -1.43
CA GLU A 277 -0.68 5.21 -2.52
C GLU A 277 -0.59 5.84 -3.93
N THR A 278 -0.44 7.16 -4.07
CA THR A 278 -0.14 7.78 -5.39
C THR A 278 0.97 8.84 -5.35
N ARG A 279 1.74 8.91 -4.27
CA ARG A 279 3.00 9.68 -4.23
C ARG A 279 4.07 8.83 -3.55
N ASP A 280 4.95 8.30 -4.39
CA ASP A 280 6.28 7.76 -4.04
C ASP A 280 6.38 6.39 -3.34
N THR A 281 5.43 5.48 -3.56
CA THR A 281 5.76 4.05 -3.55
C THR A 281 5.42 3.47 -4.91
N PRO A 282 6.42 3.11 -5.75
CA PRO A 282 6.14 2.31 -6.91
C PRO A 282 5.64 0.95 -6.40
N GLU A 283 4.33 0.71 -6.54
CA GLU A 283 3.67 -0.56 -6.18
C GLU A 283 4.12 -1.74 -7.05
N THR A 284 5.13 -1.52 -7.90
CA THR A 284 5.95 -2.58 -8.44
C THR A 284 7.39 -2.17 -8.20
N SER A 285 8.07 -2.88 -7.31
CA SER A 285 9.52 -2.97 -7.37
C SER A 285 9.84 -3.66 -8.70
N ILE A 286 9.76 -2.91 -9.80
CA ILE A 286 10.27 -3.37 -11.09
C ILE A 286 11.73 -3.67 -10.83
N ASN A 287 12.11 -4.95 -10.97
CA ASN A 287 13.49 -5.36 -10.78
C ASN A 287 14.37 -4.48 -11.65
N ASN A 288 15.50 -4.01 -11.13
CA ASN A 288 16.40 -3.11 -11.84
C ASN A 288 16.81 -3.71 -13.20
N SER A 289 16.90 -5.04 -13.30
CA SER A 289 17.11 -5.76 -14.56
C SER A 289 15.94 -5.61 -15.55
N THR A 290 14.70 -5.73 -15.09
CA THR A 290 13.49 -5.51 -15.90
C THR A 290 13.39 -4.07 -16.37
N TRP A 291 13.72 -3.11 -15.50
CA TRP A 291 13.71 -1.68 -15.82
C TRP A 291 14.79 -1.33 -16.85
N THR A 292 16.01 -1.80 -16.63
CA THR A 292 17.14 -1.61 -17.55
C THR A 292 16.85 -2.19 -18.92
N LYS A 293 16.30 -3.42 -18.97
CA LYS A 293 15.96 -4.09 -20.22
C LYS A 293 14.88 -3.35 -20.99
N TYR A 294 13.82 -2.90 -20.33
CA TYR A 294 12.76 -2.12 -20.96
C TYR A 294 13.31 -0.86 -21.64
N PHE A 295 14.17 -0.09 -20.96
CA PHE A 295 14.73 1.12 -21.56
C PHE A 295 15.83 0.84 -22.61
N GLN A 296 16.54 -0.30 -22.52
CA GLN A 296 17.42 -0.74 -23.60
C GLN A 296 16.63 -1.12 -24.84
N ASP A 297 15.49 -1.80 -24.68
CA ASP A 297 14.60 -2.17 -25.77
C ASP A 297 13.87 -0.94 -26.36
N LEU A 298 13.53 0.04 -25.51
CA LEU A 298 12.92 1.29 -25.96
C LEU A 298 13.89 2.20 -26.72
N ASN A 299 15.18 2.19 -26.33
CA ASN A 299 16.23 2.99 -26.93
C ASN A 299 17.05 2.24 -27.99
N SER A 300 16.73 0.97 -28.28
CA SER A 300 17.38 0.28 -29.39
C SER A 300 16.86 0.88 -30.69
N LEU A 301 17.79 1.47 -31.44
CA LEU A 301 17.47 2.25 -32.62
C LEU A 301 16.96 1.33 -33.75
N SER A 302 15.71 1.54 -34.17
CA SER A 302 15.25 1.03 -35.46
C SER A 302 16.16 1.54 -36.58
N ASP A 303 16.37 0.77 -37.65
CA ASP A 303 17.29 1.16 -38.73
C ASP A 303 16.89 2.48 -39.39
N THR A 304 15.59 2.79 -39.44
CA THR A 304 15.05 4.10 -39.84
C THR A 304 15.50 5.26 -38.94
N ASN A 305 15.70 5.03 -37.64
CA ASN A 305 16.15 6.06 -36.69
C ASN A 305 17.65 6.29 -36.76
N LYS A 306 18.46 5.26 -37.10
CA LYS A 306 19.91 5.42 -37.31
C LYS A 306 20.22 6.40 -38.44
N SER A 307 19.48 6.32 -39.55
CA SER A 307 19.64 7.24 -40.67
C SER A 307 19.27 8.68 -40.30
N LYS A 308 18.21 8.87 -39.51
CA LYS A 308 17.82 10.20 -38.98
C LYS A 308 18.83 10.77 -37.99
N ILE A 309 19.40 9.93 -37.13
CA ILE A 309 20.42 10.35 -36.16
C ILE A 309 21.72 10.73 -36.88
N ASN A 310 22.14 9.97 -37.89
CA ASN A 310 23.29 10.34 -38.70
C ASN A 310 23.05 11.66 -39.46
N LEU A 311 21.85 11.88 -39.98
CA LEU A 311 21.49 13.15 -40.60
C LEU A 311 21.55 14.30 -39.59
N LEU A 312 20.99 14.12 -38.39
CA LEU A 312 21.01 15.11 -37.31
C LEU A 312 22.43 15.40 -36.81
N ASN A 313 23.28 14.38 -36.68
CA ASN A 313 24.68 14.56 -36.29
C ASN A 313 25.46 15.33 -37.35
N ASN A 314 25.21 15.07 -38.64
CA ASN A 314 25.82 15.86 -39.72
C ASN A 314 25.34 17.31 -39.68
N MET A 315 24.04 17.55 -39.44
CA MET A 315 23.49 18.90 -39.28
C MET A 315 24.04 19.61 -38.03
N LEU A 316 24.28 18.88 -36.93
CA LEU A 316 24.90 19.42 -35.71
C LEU A 316 26.35 19.80 -35.96
N VAL A 317 27.13 18.98 -36.66
CA VAL A 317 28.51 19.30 -37.06
C VAL A 317 28.58 20.55 -37.93
N ASP A 318 27.57 20.78 -38.77
CA ASP A 318 27.48 21.99 -39.58
C ASP A 318 27.03 23.22 -38.77
N LEU A 319 26.15 23.05 -37.77
CA LEU A 319 25.76 24.11 -36.83
C LEU A 319 26.85 24.45 -35.81
N GLU A 320 27.71 23.50 -35.43
CA GLU A 320 28.89 23.74 -34.58
C GLU A 320 29.98 24.55 -35.30
N LYS A 321 30.00 24.53 -36.64
CA LYS A 321 30.86 25.41 -37.45
C LYS A 321 30.32 26.82 -37.54
N GLU A 322 29.01 27.02 -37.36
CA GLU A 322 28.44 28.35 -37.19
C GLU A 322 28.81 28.84 -35.79
N ASN A 323 29.56 29.95 -35.73
CA ASN A 323 30.13 30.49 -34.50
C ASN A 323 29.02 31.07 -33.60
N MET A 324 28.27 30.18 -32.94
CA MET A 324 27.21 30.53 -32.01
C MET A 324 27.85 31.00 -30.70
N SER A 325 27.51 32.22 -30.31
CA SER A 325 27.98 32.81 -29.06
C SER A 325 27.70 31.86 -27.88
N ASN A 326 28.77 31.38 -27.23
CA ASN A 326 28.79 30.50 -26.04
C ASN A 326 28.21 31.20 -24.78
N VAL A 327 27.02 31.78 -24.88
CA VAL A 327 26.35 32.46 -23.77
C VAL A 327 26.00 31.48 -22.65
N LEU A 328 25.81 30.21 -22.98
CA LEU A 328 25.49 29.16 -22.03
C LEU A 328 26.72 28.58 -21.31
N ASP A 329 27.95 28.81 -21.81
CA ASP A 329 29.20 28.38 -21.17
C ASP A 329 29.81 29.45 -20.25
N TYR A 330 29.15 30.61 -20.11
CA TYR A 330 29.60 31.59 -19.12
C TYR A 330 29.47 31.02 -17.72
N LYS A 331 30.55 31.18 -16.93
CA LYS A 331 30.53 30.84 -15.51
C LYS A 331 29.43 31.64 -14.81
N VAL A 332 28.48 30.94 -14.21
CA VAL A 332 27.43 31.54 -13.39
C VAL A 332 28.07 32.35 -12.28
N THR A 333 27.75 33.64 -12.20
CA THR A 333 28.36 34.54 -11.22
C THR A 333 27.58 34.55 -9.91
N ASN A 334 28.26 34.85 -8.80
CA ASN A 334 27.59 35.00 -7.50
C ASN A 334 26.49 36.08 -7.54
N GLN A 335 26.65 37.13 -8.34
CA GLN A 335 25.65 38.20 -8.48
C GLN A 335 24.36 37.71 -9.15
N GLU A 336 24.46 36.83 -10.15
CA GLU A 336 23.29 36.19 -10.77
C GLU A 336 22.51 35.33 -9.77
N ILE A 337 23.24 34.55 -8.95
CA ILE A 337 22.64 33.72 -7.91
C ILE A 337 21.90 34.61 -6.89
N PHE A 338 22.53 35.69 -6.42
CA PHE A 338 21.88 36.63 -5.51
C PHE A 338 20.61 37.25 -6.10
N LYS A 339 20.67 37.69 -7.36
CA LYS A 339 19.53 38.32 -8.05
C LYS A 339 18.38 37.33 -8.26
N ALA A 340 18.68 36.05 -8.51
CA ALA A 340 17.70 34.98 -8.59
C ALA A 340 17.05 34.72 -7.22
N ILE A 341 17.84 34.67 -6.14
CA ILE A 341 17.35 34.46 -4.78
C ILE A 341 16.43 35.61 -4.34
N THR A 342 16.76 36.86 -4.66
CA THR A 342 15.93 38.03 -4.29
C THR A 342 14.59 38.05 -5.00
N ASN A 343 14.49 37.44 -6.18
CA ASN A 343 13.26 37.39 -6.98
C ASN A 343 12.36 36.18 -6.62
N LEU A 344 12.78 35.31 -5.70
CA LEU A 344 11.95 34.19 -5.24
C LEU A 344 10.79 34.68 -4.37
N LYS A 345 9.56 34.38 -4.81
CA LYS A 345 8.35 34.69 -4.05
C LYS A 345 8.29 33.86 -2.76
N PRO A 346 7.96 34.46 -1.59
CA PRO A 346 7.78 33.73 -0.34
C PRO A 346 6.75 32.61 -0.48
N GLY A 347 7.07 31.41 0.00
CA GLY A 347 6.14 30.28 0.05
C GLY A 347 6.07 29.37 -1.18
N LYS A 348 6.85 29.63 -2.24
CA LYS A 348 7.12 28.63 -3.29
C LYS A 348 8.37 27.84 -2.91
N ALA A 349 8.24 26.52 -2.76
CA ALA A 349 9.40 25.65 -2.54
C ALA A 349 10.20 25.55 -3.85
N CYS A 350 11.49 25.88 -3.81
CA CYS A 350 12.43 25.19 -4.68
C CYS A 350 12.44 23.72 -4.23
N ALA A 351 12.36 22.78 -5.16
CA ALA A 351 12.52 21.36 -4.86
C ALA A 351 13.75 21.22 -3.96
N LYS A 352 13.51 20.77 -2.73
CA LYS A 352 14.55 20.38 -1.78
C LYS A 352 15.45 19.41 -2.57
N TRP A 353 16.77 19.60 -2.53
CA TRP A 353 17.83 18.73 -3.08
C TRP A 353 18.60 19.19 -4.34
N THR A 354 18.05 19.98 -5.27
CA THR A 354 18.80 20.23 -6.53
C THR A 354 19.94 21.25 -6.39
N LEU A 355 19.83 22.22 -5.48
CA LEU A 355 20.87 23.25 -5.28
C LEU A 355 22.07 22.79 -4.44
N PHE A 356 21.90 21.75 -3.61
CA PHE A 356 22.97 21.28 -2.72
C PHE A 356 24.03 20.44 -3.46
N LEU A 357 23.64 19.80 -4.57
CA LEU A 357 24.55 19.02 -5.40
C LEU A 357 25.42 19.90 -6.29
N MET A 358 24.88 20.99 -6.85
CA MET A 358 25.67 21.91 -7.68
C MET A 358 26.76 22.67 -6.90
N SER A 359 26.60 22.86 -5.59
CA SER A 359 27.60 23.53 -4.75
C SER A 359 28.72 22.59 -4.25
N ALA A 360 28.56 21.28 -4.38
CA ALA A 360 29.53 20.30 -3.87
C ALA A 360 30.59 19.88 -4.91
N GLU A 361 30.38 20.18 -6.19
CA GLU A 361 31.34 19.89 -7.27
C GLU A 361 32.35 21.03 -7.52
N TYR A 362 32.25 22.15 -6.80
CA TYR A 362 33.22 23.24 -6.84
C TYR A 362 33.99 23.32 -5.50
N GLU A 363 35.25 22.91 -5.51
CA GLU A 363 36.16 22.92 -4.35
C GLU A 363 36.35 24.35 -3.77
N ASP A 364 36.11 24.51 -2.47
CA ASP A 364 37.15 24.68 -1.44
C ASP A 364 36.51 24.87 -0.04
N CYS A 365 37.06 24.16 0.93
CA CYS A 365 36.50 23.79 2.24
C CYS A 365 36.25 24.90 3.28
N LEU A 366 35.91 26.15 2.91
CA LEU A 366 35.78 27.24 3.90
C LEU A 366 34.43 27.98 3.96
N ASN A 367 33.49 27.76 3.04
CA ASN A 367 32.25 28.55 3.00
C ASN A 367 30.95 27.81 3.35
N GLY A 368 30.99 26.50 3.61
CA GLY A 368 29.80 25.73 4.00
C GLY A 368 29.19 26.16 5.34
N ALA A 369 30.00 26.66 6.28
CA ALA A 369 29.55 27.12 7.59
C ALA A 369 28.83 28.48 7.54
N LEU A 370 29.22 29.36 6.62
CA LEU A 370 28.60 30.69 6.45
C LEU A 370 27.19 30.59 5.84
N LEU A 371 26.97 29.67 4.90
CA LEU A 371 25.65 29.44 4.32
C LEU A 371 24.66 28.81 5.31
N PHE A 372 25.13 27.98 6.25
CA PHE A 372 24.29 27.38 7.28
C PHE A 372 23.83 28.42 8.31
N ASN A 373 24.73 29.31 8.73
CA ASN A 373 24.41 30.41 9.65
C ASN A 373 23.45 31.46 9.05
N MET A 374 23.53 31.74 7.74
CA MET A 374 22.60 32.70 7.11
C MET A 374 21.17 32.16 6.93
N MET A 375 20.97 30.84 6.84
CA MET A 375 19.62 30.26 6.75
C MET A 375 18.92 30.15 8.12
N GLU A 376 19.65 30.10 9.23
CA GLU A 376 19.07 30.12 10.58
C GLU A 376 18.53 31.51 10.99
N LEU A 377 19.14 32.60 10.50
CA LEU A 377 18.71 33.97 10.81
C LEU A 377 17.34 34.38 10.24
N ARG A 378 16.70 33.57 9.39
CA ARG A 378 15.35 33.83 8.84
C ARG A 378 14.24 32.95 9.42
N LYS A 379 14.52 32.20 10.49
CA LYS A 379 13.51 31.37 11.17
C LYS A 379 13.48 31.55 12.68
N PHE A 380 13.61 32.76 13.21
CA PHE A 380 13.12 33.10 14.56
C PHE A 380 13.12 34.62 14.75
N THR A 381 12.07 35.32 14.30
CA THR A 381 11.78 36.68 14.80
C THR A 381 10.27 36.94 14.73
N THR A 382 9.56 36.45 15.74
CA THR A 382 8.32 37.08 16.21
C THR A 382 8.25 36.92 17.72
N VAL A 383 8.17 38.08 18.39
CA VAL A 383 7.77 38.31 19.80
C VAL A 383 8.89 38.29 20.86
N LEU A 384 9.59 39.42 21.01
CA LEU A 384 9.66 40.26 22.24
C LEU A 384 10.85 41.24 22.17
N TRP A 385 10.57 42.47 21.76
CA TRP A 385 11.31 43.66 22.21
C TRP A 385 10.26 44.73 22.48
N THR A 386 9.83 44.82 23.73
CA THR A 386 9.28 46.07 24.29
C THR A 386 10.47 46.95 24.63
N THR A 387 10.45 48.14 24.04
CA THR A 387 11.31 49.28 24.32
C THR A 387 11.04 49.84 25.72
N GLU A 388 12.11 50.12 26.45
CA GLU A 388 12.33 51.13 27.51
C GLU A 388 13.73 50.76 28.07
N GLY A 389 14.75 51.61 28.20
CA GLY A 389 14.82 53.05 28.41
C GLY A 389 15.84 53.22 29.54
N GLU A 390 17.03 53.73 29.21
CA GLU A 390 18.23 53.96 30.07
C GLU A 390 19.05 52.75 30.56
#